data_AF-A0A956P5H4-F1
#
_entry.id   AF-A0A956P5H4-F1
#
_cell.length_a   1.000
_cell.length_b   1.000
_cell.length_c   1.000
_cell.angle_alpha   90.00
_cell.angle_beta   90.00
_cell.angle_gamma   90.00
#
_symmetry.space_group_name_H-M   'P 1'
#
loop_
_entity.id
_entity.type
_entity.pdbx_description
1 polymer ?
#
loop_
_entity_poly.entity_id
_entity_poly.type
_entity_poly.pdbx_seq_one_letter_code
_entity_poly.pdbx_strand_id
1 'polypeptide(L)'
;MIKSSNDFAEVIESSLHEWLAQSWQWNQFPHFGSLVVVSTNKRTLFGIVHQMQTGSMDPARYPFAYQKTEQELLAEQPQIFEFLKTTFNCMCVGYQEKGTIYYLLAPEPPTIHSFVGMPHIELAKQFFSNTAYLHLLFGLSGQIINMDELLLALLRYQKYLNALSTNKIHSFIESFCLLTGNDYRRLKLFLQRAQHIISI
;
A
#
# COMPACT_ATOMS: atom_id res chain seq x y z
N MET A 1 -11.61 -16.88 -9.69
CA MET A 1 -10.53 -16.30 -8.86
C MET A 1 -9.44 -17.35 -8.76
N ILE A 2 -8.19 -16.99 -9.01
CA ILE A 2 -7.06 -17.91 -8.89
C ILE A 2 -6.22 -17.39 -7.72
N LYS A 3 -6.11 -18.18 -6.66
CA LYS A 3 -5.25 -17.86 -5.51
C LYS A 3 -3.80 -18.00 -5.93
N SER A 4 -3.01 -16.94 -5.77
CA SER A 4 -1.56 -16.95 -5.95
C SER A 4 -0.86 -17.35 -4.64
N SER A 5 0.39 -17.79 -4.71
CA SER A 5 1.21 -18.06 -3.51
C SER A 5 1.48 -16.83 -2.65
N ASN A 6 1.31 -15.63 -3.22
CA ASN A 6 1.66 -14.36 -2.59
C ASN A 6 0.43 -13.60 -2.09
N ASP A 7 -0.75 -14.19 -2.22
CA ASP A 7 -1.99 -13.63 -1.68
C ASP A 7 -2.00 -13.83 -0.17
N PHE A 8 -2.47 -12.83 0.58
CA PHE A 8 -2.49 -12.86 2.05
C PHE A 8 -3.71 -12.19 2.67
N ALA A 9 -4.59 -11.61 1.85
CA ALA A 9 -5.76 -10.86 2.30
C ALA A 9 -6.90 -10.91 1.27
N GLU A 10 -8.08 -10.45 1.67
CA GLU A 10 -9.27 -10.33 0.83
C GLU A 10 -9.85 -8.93 0.86
N VAL A 11 -10.35 -8.46 -0.28
CA VAL A 11 -11.13 -7.23 -0.38
C VAL A 11 -12.46 -7.39 0.36
N ILE A 12 -12.75 -6.48 1.29
CA ILE A 12 -14.00 -6.47 2.08
C ILE A 12 -14.87 -5.24 1.81
N GLU A 13 -14.29 -4.15 1.31
CA GLU A 13 -15.01 -2.98 0.77
C GLU A 13 -14.30 -2.47 -0.48
N SER A 14 -15.03 -1.91 -1.44
CA SER A 14 -14.44 -1.50 -2.70
C SER A 14 -15.12 -0.30 -3.35
N SER A 15 -14.30 0.58 -3.93
CA SER A 15 -14.68 1.67 -4.81
C SER A 15 -13.70 1.75 -6.00
N LEU A 16 -13.93 2.68 -6.94
CA LEU A 16 -13.02 2.87 -8.09
C LEU A 16 -11.63 3.38 -7.68
N HIS A 17 -11.54 4.13 -6.58
CA HIS A 17 -10.32 4.83 -6.17
C HIS A 17 -9.64 4.20 -4.96
N GLU A 18 -10.33 3.34 -4.20
CA GLU A 18 -9.76 2.64 -3.06
C GLU A 18 -10.43 1.29 -2.81
N TRP A 19 -9.78 0.45 -1.99
CA TRP A 19 -10.41 -0.70 -1.39
C TRP A 19 -9.90 -0.94 0.03
N LEU A 20 -10.77 -1.52 0.86
CA LEU A 20 -10.41 -2.04 2.17
C LEU A 20 -10.18 -3.54 2.04
N ALA A 21 -9.06 -4.02 2.56
CA ALA A 21 -8.73 -5.44 2.60
C ALA A 21 -8.56 -5.92 4.04
N GLN A 22 -8.87 -7.19 4.29
CA GLN A 22 -8.62 -7.88 5.54
C GLN A 22 -7.61 -8.99 5.33
N SER A 23 -6.53 -8.97 6.12
CA SER A 23 -5.55 -10.06 6.14
C SER A 23 -6.17 -11.37 6.64
N TRP A 24 -5.74 -12.50 6.07
CA TRP A 24 -6.13 -13.83 6.57
C TRP A 24 -5.58 -14.14 7.95
N GLN A 25 -4.40 -13.59 8.28
CA GLN A 25 -3.82 -13.64 9.62
C GLN A 25 -3.59 -12.20 10.11
N TRP A 26 -3.99 -11.91 11.35
CA TRP A 26 -3.85 -10.57 11.94
C TRP A 26 -2.40 -10.08 12.08
N ASN A 27 -1.42 -11.00 12.03
CA ASN A 27 0.01 -10.66 12.09
C ASN A 27 0.71 -10.76 10.73
N GLN A 28 -0.02 -11.06 9.65
CA GLN A 28 0.51 -11.04 8.28
C GLN A 28 -0.17 -9.93 7.50
N PHE A 29 0.52 -8.81 7.33
CA PHE A 29 -0.03 -7.63 6.71
C PHE A 29 1.05 -6.86 5.94
N PRO A 30 0.67 -6.00 4.99
CA PRO A 30 1.62 -5.30 4.16
C PRO A 30 2.21 -4.11 4.93
N HIS A 31 3.40 -3.67 4.53
CA HIS A 31 3.95 -2.43 5.07
C HIS A 31 3.21 -1.21 4.52
N PHE A 32 3.07 -0.16 5.32
CA PHE A 32 2.63 1.15 4.85
C PHE A 32 3.53 1.63 3.69
N GLY A 33 2.92 2.13 2.62
CA GLY A 33 3.58 2.56 1.37
C GLY A 33 3.97 1.42 0.42
N SER A 34 3.63 0.16 0.73
CA SER A 34 3.89 -0.95 -0.19
C SER A 34 2.86 -0.99 -1.34
N LEU A 35 3.32 -1.51 -2.48
CA LEU A 35 2.48 -1.84 -3.62
C LEU A 35 1.87 -3.23 -3.41
N VAL A 36 0.55 -3.31 -3.48
CA VAL A 36 -0.21 -4.57 -3.51
C VAL A 36 -0.98 -4.68 -4.82
N VAL A 37 -1.44 -5.88 -5.15
CA VAL A 37 -2.22 -6.14 -6.35
C VAL A 37 -3.48 -6.93 -6.08
N VAL A 38 -4.50 -6.68 -6.91
CA VAL A 38 -5.69 -7.52 -7.03
C VAL A 38 -5.78 -8.00 -8.48
N SER A 39 -5.65 -9.31 -8.68
CA SER A 39 -5.67 -9.91 -10.03
C SER A 39 -7.04 -10.48 -10.35
N THR A 40 -7.58 -10.07 -11.50
CA THR A 40 -8.81 -10.60 -12.09
C THR A 40 -8.48 -11.28 -13.42
N ASN A 41 -9.47 -11.92 -14.05
CA ASN A 41 -9.28 -12.54 -15.36
C ASN A 41 -8.95 -11.53 -16.48
N LYS A 42 -9.25 -10.24 -16.29
CA LYS A 42 -9.05 -9.19 -17.31
C LYS A 42 -7.88 -8.26 -16.99
N ARG A 43 -7.70 -7.94 -15.69
CA ARG A 43 -6.79 -6.88 -15.23
C ARG A 43 -6.13 -7.23 -13.91
N THR A 44 -4.96 -6.67 -13.70
CA THR A 44 -4.30 -6.60 -12.39
C THR A 44 -4.36 -5.16 -11.90
N LEU A 45 -5.08 -4.89 -10.82
CA LEU A 45 -5.17 -3.57 -10.23
C LEU A 45 -3.98 -3.35 -9.28
N PHE A 46 -3.45 -2.13 -9.25
CA PHE A 46 -2.33 -1.72 -8.40
C PHE A 46 -2.80 -0.81 -7.27
N GLY A 47 -2.41 -1.15 -6.05
CA GLY A 47 -2.82 -0.44 -4.84
C GLY A 47 -1.62 0.01 -4.01
N ILE A 48 -1.67 1.23 -3.48
CA ILE A 48 -0.73 1.66 -2.44
C ILE A 48 -1.41 1.60 -1.08
N VAL A 49 -0.81 0.84 -0.16
CA VAL A 49 -1.28 0.75 1.22
C VAL A 49 -1.02 2.08 1.94
N HIS A 50 -2.07 2.75 2.38
CA HIS A 50 -1.96 4.08 3.03
C HIS A 50 -2.58 4.15 4.43
N GLN A 51 -3.23 3.09 4.90
CA GLN A 51 -3.74 2.98 6.26
C GLN A 51 -3.82 1.51 6.65
N MET A 52 -3.59 1.22 7.93
CA MET A 52 -3.69 -0.13 8.47
C MET A 52 -4.09 -0.07 9.94
N GLN A 53 -4.90 -1.03 10.38
CA GLN A 53 -5.34 -1.16 11.76
C GLN A 53 -5.46 -2.63 12.13
N THR A 54 -4.98 -2.98 13.33
CA THR A 54 -5.28 -4.25 13.99
C THR A 54 -6.23 -3.98 15.15
N GLY A 55 -7.30 -4.75 15.24
CA GLY A 55 -8.29 -4.63 16.30
C GLY A 55 -9.09 -5.91 16.44
N SER A 56 -10.17 -5.85 17.22
CA SER A 56 -11.05 -7.01 17.36
C SER A 56 -12.04 -7.13 16.20
N MET A 57 -12.32 -8.37 15.81
CA MET A 57 -13.43 -8.74 14.93
C MET A 57 -14.78 -8.56 15.61
N ASP A 58 -14.84 -8.74 16.93
CA ASP A 58 -16.04 -8.65 17.75
C ASP A 58 -15.95 -7.39 18.63
N PRO A 59 -16.79 -6.36 18.39
CA PRO A 59 -16.79 -5.14 19.21
C PRO A 59 -16.99 -5.39 20.71
N ALA A 60 -17.60 -6.51 21.10
CA ALA A 60 -17.77 -6.90 22.50
C ALA A 60 -16.51 -7.54 23.10
N ARG A 61 -15.55 -7.99 22.29
CA ARG A 61 -14.29 -8.62 22.71
C ARG A 61 -13.11 -7.70 22.39
N TYR A 62 -13.07 -6.54 23.03
CA TYR A 62 -12.01 -5.57 22.83
C TYR A 62 -10.68 -6.06 23.46
N PRO A 63 -9.53 -5.97 22.77
CA PRO A 63 -8.25 -6.38 23.34
C PRO A 63 -7.90 -5.47 24.52
N PHE A 64 -7.54 -6.06 25.66
CA PHE A 64 -7.10 -5.33 26.85
C PHE A 64 -5.64 -5.64 27.20
N ALA A 65 -5.00 -4.76 27.98
CA ALA A 65 -3.60 -4.91 28.35
C ALA A 65 -3.43 -6.01 29.40
N TYR A 66 -2.69 -7.07 29.07
CA TYR A 66 -2.40 -8.20 29.97
C TYR A 66 -1.08 -8.08 30.75
N GLN A 67 -0.23 -7.09 30.41
CA GLN A 67 1.12 -6.92 30.98
C GLN A 67 2.02 -8.15 30.80
N LYS A 68 1.81 -8.89 29.71
CA LYS A 68 2.56 -10.09 29.32
C LYS A 68 3.14 -9.91 27.94
N THR A 69 4.21 -10.61 27.66
CA THR A 69 4.78 -10.72 26.31
C THR A 69 3.83 -11.50 25.39
N GLU A 70 4.01 -11.36 24.08
CA GLU A 70 3.24 -12.13 23.09
C GLU A 70 3.43 -13.65 23.27
N GLN A 71 4.66 -14.09 23.60
CA GLN A 71 4.96 -15.51 23.82
C GLN A 71 4.25 -16.08 25.04
N GLU A 72 4.22 -15.34 26.16
CA GLU A 72 3.48 -15.75 27.36
C GLU A 72 1.97 -15.81 27.09
N LEU A 73 1.43 -14.82 26.36
CA LEU A 73 0.01 -14.82 25.99
C LEU A 73 -0.37 -15.97 25.06
N LEU A 74 0.50 -16.31 24.10
CA LEU A 74 0.29 -17.46 23.21
C LEU A 74 0.27 -18.78 23.99
N ALA A 75 1.08 -18.90 25.04
CA ALA A 75 1.13 -20.11 25.86
C ALA A 75 -0.08 -20.22 26.80
N GLU A 76 -0.52 -19.10 27.39
CA GLU A 76 -1.58 -19.12 28.40
C GLU A 76 -3.00 -18.94 27.83
N GLN A 77 -3.15 -18.09 26.80
CA GLN A 77 -4.44 -17.68 26.25
C GLN A 77 -4.39 -17.50 24.72
N PRO A 78 -4.05 -18.54 23.94
CA PRO A 78 -3.95 -18.44 22.48
C PRO A 78 -5.24 -17.95 21.80
N GLN A 79 -6.41 -18.26 22.38
CA GLN A 79 -7.72 -17.90 21.85
C GLN A 79 -7.93 -16.39 21.68
N ILE A 80 -7.20 -15.54 22.41
CA ILE A 80 -7.38 -14.08 22.30
C ILE A 80 -6.97 -13.56 20.91
N PHE A 81 -6.02 -14.24 20.27
CA PHE A 81 -5.50 -13.88 18.95
C PHE A 81 -6.48 -14.24 17.82
N GLU A 82 -7.40 -15.19 18.05
CA GLU A 82 -8.43 -15.56 17.07
C GLU A 82 -9.45 -14.44 16.84
N PHE A 83 -9.57 -13.50 17.80
CA PHE A 83 -10.46 -12.35 17.67
C PHE A 83 -9.77 -11.16 17.00
N LEU A 84 -8.45 -11.20 16.76
CA LEU A 84 -7.77 -10.12 16.10
C LEU A 84 -8.00 -10.18 14.59
N LYS A 85 -8.27 -9.02 14.01
CA LYS A 85 -8.22 -8.79 12.57
C LYS A 85 -7.33 -7.62 12.25
N THR A 86 -6.70 -7.70 11.09
CA THR A 86 -5.99 -6.56 10.49
C THR A 86 -6.65 -6.19 9.19
N THR A 87 -7.03 -4.92 9.08
CA THR A 87 -7.53 -4.34 7.85
C THR A 87 -6.58 -3.25 7.37
N PHE A 88 -6.54 -3.04 6.06
CA PHE A 88 -5.71 -2.01 5.45
C PHE A 88 -6.39 -1.42 4.21
N ASN A 89 -6.28 -0.10 4.07
CA ASN A 89 -6.80 0.63 2.92
C ASN A 89 -5.71 0.75 1.86
N CYS A 90 -6.13 0.51 0.62
CA CYS A 90 -5.30 0.60 -0.56
C CYS A 90 -5.89 1.61 -1.53
N MET A 91 -5.09 2.60 -1.93
CA MET A 91 -5.48 3.53 -2.97
C MET A 91 -5.18 2.93 -4.34
N CYS A 92 -6.16 2.89 -5.21
CA CYS A 92 -6.00 2.42 -6.59
C CYS A 92 -5.19 3.43 -7.39
N VAL A 93 -3.99 3.03 -7.81
CA VAL A 93 -3.02 3.90 -8.49
C VAL A 93 -2.71 3.47 -9.92
N GLY A 94 -3.45 2.48 -10.43
CA GLY A 94 -3.35 2.03 -11.81
C GLY A 94 -3.84 0.60 -11.99
N TYR A 95 -3.72 0.10 -13.21
CA TYR A 95 -3.96 -1.30 -13.52
C TYR A 95 -3.09 -1.75 -14.69
N GLN A 96 -2.93 -3.06 -14.82
CA GLN A 96 -2.36 -3.70 -15.99
C GLN A 96 -3.45 -4.41 -16.77
N GLU A 97 -3.50 -4.20 -18.08
CA GLU A 97 -4.38 -4.93 -19.00
C GLU A 97 -3.60 -5.28 -20.27
N LYS A 98 -3.67 -6.54 -20.72
CA LYS A 98 -2.95 -7.04 -21.91
C LYS A 98 -1.44 -6.72 -21.90
N GLY A 99 -0.82 -6.76 -20.73
CA GLY A 99 0.61 -6.50 -20.53
C GLY A 99 0.99 -5.02 -20.34
N THR A 100 0.09 -4.09 -20.65
CA THR A 100 0.34 -2.65 -20.54
C THR A 100 -0.11 -2.12 -19.18
N ILE A 101 0.75 -1.35 -18.51
CA ILE A 101 0.42 -0.64 -17.25
C ILE A 101 -0.17 0.72 -17.58
N TYR A 102 -1.30 1.02 -16.97
CA TYR A 102 -2.02 2.27 -17.06
C TYR A 102 -2.08 2.94 -15.68
N TYR A 103 -1.63 4.20 -15.61
CA TYR A 103 -1.67 5.02 -14.39
C TYR A 103 -2.96 5.85 -14.33
N LEU A 104 -4.10 5.17 -14.48
CA LEU A 104 -5.44 5.73 -14.42
C LEU A 104 -6.35 4.79 -13.61
N LEU A 105 -7.49 5.29 -13.14
CA LEU A 105 -8.45 4.46 -12.43
C LEU A 105 -8.91 3.32 -13.33
N ALA A 106 -8.97 2.11 -12.77
CA ALA A 106 -9.50 0.98 -13.52
C ALA A 106 -10.97 1.24 -13.91
N PRO A 107 -11.43 0.77 -15.09
CA PRO A 107 -12.84 0.93 -15.50
C PRO A 107 -13.84 0.28 -14.54
N GLU A 108 -13.38 -0.67 -13.73
CA GLU A 108 -14.16 -1.43 -12.76
C GLU A 108 -13.35 -1.52 -11.45
N PRO A 109 -13.99 -1.38 -10.28
CA PRO A 109 -13.33 -1.58 -8.99
C PRO A 109 -13.00 -3.08 -8.77
N PRO A 110 -12.08 -3.42 -7.86
CA PRO A 110 -11.89 -4.82 -7.50
C PRO A 110 -13.18 -5.40 -6.88
N THR A 111 -13.52 -6.66 -7.17
CA THR A 111 -14.71 -7.27 -6.55
C THR A 111 -14.45 -7.59 -5.09
N ILE A 112 -15.48 -7.51 -4.24
CA ILE A 112 -15.43 -8.02 -2.86
C ILE A 112 -15.04 -9.52 -2.91
N HIS A 113 -14.25 -9.96 -1.93
CA HIS A 113 -13.60 -11.28 -1.85
C HIS A 113 -12.53 -11.55 -2.91
N SER A 114 -12.12 -10.55 -3.70
CA SER A 114 -10.89 -10.71 -4.49
C SER A 114 -9.68 -10.81 -3.57
N PHE A 115 -8.75 -11.68 -3.92
CA PHE A 115 -7.51 -11.81 -3.19
C PHE A 115 -6.57 -10.64 -3.44
N VAL A 116 -5.97 -10.15 -2.37
CA VAL A 116 -4.92 -9.14 -2.38
C VAL A 116 -3.59 -9.84 -2.10
N GLY A 117 -2.60 -9.55 -2.93
CA GLY A 117 -1.28 -10.14 -2.81
C GLY A 117 -0.14 -9.16 -3.07
N MET A 118 1.07 -9.60 -2.77
CA MET A 118 2.28 -8.88 -3.13
C MET A 118 2.58 -9.11 -4.62
N PRO A 119 2.81 -8.07 -5.42
CA PRO A 119 3.25 -8.23 -6.81
C PRO A 119 4.60 -8.93 -6.86
N HIS A 120 4.86 -9.66 -7.95
CA HIS A 120 6.20 -10.13 -8.25
C HIS A 120 7.16 -8.93 -8.36
N ILE A 121 8.42 -9.10 -7.93
CA ILE A 121 9.40 -8.01 -7.86
C ILE A 121 9.59 -7.30 -9.21
N GLU A 122 9.58 -8.05 -10.31
CA GLU A 122 9.71 -7.47 -11.66
C GLU A 122 8.48 -6.65 -12.07
N LEU A 123 7.27 -7.08 -11.69
CA LEU A 123 6.07 -6.30 -11.94
C LEU A 123 6.07 -5.02 -11.11
N ALA A 124 6.52 -5.08 -9.86
CA ALA A 124 6.65 -3.89 -9.01
C ALA A 124 7.68 -2.90 -9.57
N LYS A 125 8.85 -3.38 -10.02
CA LYS A 125 9.86 -2.55 -10.69
C LYS A 125 9.33 -1.93 -11.98
N GLN A 126 8.57 -2.68 -12.77
CA GLN A 126 7.91 -2.19 -13.98
C GLN A 126 6.88 -1.10 -13.64
N PHE A 127 6.06 -1.30 -12.60
CA PHE A 127 5.10 -0.28 -12.15
C PHE A 127 5.82 1.00 -11.70
N PHE A 128 6.92 0.89 -10.95
CA PHE A 128 7.73 2.04 -10.53
C PHE A 128 8.77 2.49 -11.56
N SER A 129 8.65 2.10 -12.84
CA SER A 129 9.48 2.67 -13.90
C SER A 129 9.01 4.06 -14.33
N ASN A 130 7.77 4.43 -13.98
CA ASN A 130 7.15 5.71 -14.31
C ASN A 130 6.52 6.30 -13.02
N THR A 131 6.58 7.63 -12.87
CA THR A 131 6.08 8.38 -11.72
C THR A 131 4.62 8.81 -11.87
N ALA A 132 3.94 8.46 -12.97
CA ALA A 132 2.58 8.88 -13.25
C ALA A 132 1.54 8.41 -12.21
N TYR A 133 1.84 7.37 -11.41
CA TYR A 133 1.02 6.97 -10.27
C TYR A 133 0.84 8.11 -9.24
N LEU A 134 1.77 9.07 -9.18
CA LEU A 134 1.67 10.24 -8.31
C LEU A 134 0.46 11.11 -8.65
N HIS A 135 0.03 11.18 -9.91
CA HIS A 135 -1.15 11.97 -10.28
C HIS A 135 -2.42 11.47 -9.57
N LEU A 136 -2.59 10.15 -9.48
CA LEU A 136 -3.73 9.56 -8.76
C LEU A 136 -3.59 9.73 -7.24
N LEU A 137 -2.39 9.51 -6.68
CA LEU A 137 -2.15 9.73 -5.26
C LEU A 137 -2.48 11.18 -4.85
N PHE A 138 -1.95 12.17 -5.58
CA PHE A 138 -2.22 13.59 -5.29
C PHE A 138 -3.67 13.98 -5.59
N GLY A 139 -4.28 13.44 -6.66
CA GLY A 139 -5.69 13.69 -6.97
C GLY A 139 -6.66 13.19 -5.90
N LEU A 140 -6.26 12.18 -5.13
CA LEU A 140 -7.04 11.56 -4.06
C LEU A 140 -6.49 11.90 -2.67
N SER A 141 -5.67 12.94 -2.54
CA SER A 141 -4.96 13.26 -1.30
C SER A 141 -5.88 13.51 -0.10
N GLY A 142 -7.14 13.88 -0.32
CA GLY A 142 -8.13 14.08 0.74
C GLY A 142 -8.45 12.82 1.56
N GLN A 143 -8.14 11.63 1.04
CA GLN A 143 -8.30 10.35 1.74
C GLN A 143 -7.03 9.89 2.46
N ILE A 144 -5.90 10.59 2.24
CA ILE A 144 -4.61 10.20 2.79
C ILE A 144 -4.30 11.07 4.00
N ILE A 145 -4.19 10.44 5.17
CA ILE A 145 -3.92 11.12 6.46
C ILE A 145 -2.66 11.99 6.37
N ASN A 146 -1.58 11.45 5.78
CA ASN A 146 -0.34 12.19 5.60
C ASN A 146 0.36 11.77 4.30
N MET A 147 0.25 12.64 3.29
CA MET A 147 0.85 12.41 1.98
C MET A 147 2.38 12.31 2.02
N ASP A 148 3.05 13.17 2.80
CA ASP A 148 4.51 13.21 2.81
C ASP A 148 5.09 11.95 3.46
N GLU A 149 4.46 11.41 4.52
CA GLU A 149 4.85 10.09 5.06
C GLU A 149 4.67 8.97 4.04
N LEU A 150 3.55 8.99 3.31
CA LEU A 150 3.27 7.97 2.29
C LEU A 150 4.32 7.99 1.19
N LEU A 151 4.69 9.18 0.72
CA LEU A 151 5.72 9.36 -0.30
C LEU A 151 7.11 8.91 0.20
N LEU A 152 7.47 9.19 1.45
CA LEU A 152 8.72 8.68 2.04
C LEU A 152 8.71 7.15 2.13
N ALA A 153 7.58 6.56 2.53
CA ALA A 153 7.42 5.11 2.59
C ALA A 153 7.50 4.45 1.21
N LEU A 154 6.93 5.09 0.18
CA LEU A 154 7.03 4.67 -1.22
C LEU A 154 8.48 4.70 -1.72
N LEU A 155 9.23 5.77 -1.43
CA LEU A 155 10.66 5.84 -1.80
C LEU A 155 11.46 4.74 -1.10
N ARG A 156 11.18 4.46 0.19
CA ARG A 156 11.82 3.38 0.93
C ARG A 156 11.49 2.01 0.32
N TYR A 157 10.24 1.79 -0.06
CA TYR A 157 9.82 0.55 -0.73
C TYR A 157 10.50 0.38 -2.09
N GLN A 158 10.59 1.45 -2.89
CA GLN A 158 11.32 1.42 -4.16
C GLN A 158 12.83 1.18 -3.98
N LYS A 159 13.44 1.72 -2.91
CA LYS A 159 14.83 1.41 -2.55
C LYS A 159 15.01 -0.08 -2.27
N TYR A 160 14.13 -0.66 -1.45
CA TYR A 160 14.15 -2.08 -1.13
C TYR A 160 14.04 -2.97 -2.37
N LEU A 161 13.23 -2.57 -3.35
CA LEU A 161 13.09 -3.27 -4.63
C LEU A 161 14.29 -3.09 -5.58
N ASN A 162 15.30 -2.30 -5.19
CA ASN A 162 16.37 -1.82 -6.09
C ASN A 162 15.81 -1.14 -7.35
N ALA A 163 14.70 -0.41 -7.19
CA ALA A 163 14.00 0.27 -8.27
C ALA A 163 14.37 1.75 -8.40
N LEU A 164 15.11 2.33 -7.44
CA LEU A 164 15.56 3.72 -7.49
C LEU A 164 16.80 3.89 -8.38
N SER A 165 16.85 4.99 -9.10
CA SER A 165 18.00 5.48 -9.84
C SER A 165 18.01 7.01 -9.81
N THR A 166 19.15 7.63 -10.11
CA THR A 166 19.27 9.10 -10.16
C THR A 166 18.19 9.73 -11.05
N ASN A 167 17.95 9.15 -12.22
CA ASN A 167 16.93 9.63 -13.16
C ASN A 167 15.51 9.50 -12.57
N LYS A 168 15.20 8.38 -11.90
CA LYS A 168 13.88 8.19 -11.27
C LYS A 168 13.65 9.13 -10.09
N ILE A 169 14.68 9.39 -9.29
CA ILE A 169 14.62 10.37 -8.21
C ILE A 169 14.35 11.76 -8.80
N HIS A 170 15.04 12.13 -9.88
CA HIS A 170 14.79 13.39 -10.57
C HIS A 170 13.34 13.49 -11.08
N SER A 171 12.86 12.47 -11.80
CA SER A 171 11.47 12.45 -12.31
C SER A 171 10.43 12.49 -11.18
N PHE A 172 10.71 11.86 -10.03
CA PHE A 172 9.86 11.94 -8.85
C PHE A 172 9.81 13.37 -8.31
N ILE A 173 10.96 14.03 -8.17
CA ILE A 173 11.07 15.41 -7.69
C ILE A 173 10.34 16.36 -8.63
N GLU A 174 10.55 16.24 -9.95
CA GLU A 174 9.84 17.05 -10.95
C GLU A 174 8.32 16.87 -10.84
N SER A 175 7.85 15.62 -10.78
CA SER A 175 6.43 15.31 -10.62
C SER A 175 5.86 15.90 -9.32
N PHE A 176 6.59 15.77 -8.21
CA PHE A 176 6.21 16.31 -6.91
C PHE A 176 6.11 17.84 -6.96
N CYS A 177 7.09 18.52 -7.54
CA CYS A 177 7.07 19.98 -7.70
C CYS A 177 5.85 20.43 -8.50
N LEU A 178 5.60 19.79 -9.65
CA LEU A 178 4.46 20.13 -10.50
C LEU A 178 3.13 19.92 -9.76
N LEU A 179 2.96 18.78 -9.09
CA LEU A 179 1.73 18.44 -8.35
C LEU A 179 1.51 19.28 -7.08
N THR A 180 2.56 19.88 -6.53
CA THR A 180 2.48 20.79 -5.37
C THR A 180 2.43 22.27 -5.76
N GLY A 181 2.32 22.59 -7.05
CA GLY A 181 2.28 23.97 -7.52
C GLY A 181 3.62 24.71 -7.34
N ASN A 182 4.73 23.99 -7.43
CA ASN A 182 6.09 24.46 -7.20
C ASN A 182 6.31 25.05 -5.79
N ASP A 183 5.73 24.43 -4.75
CA ASP A 183 6.01 24.77 -3.36
C ASP A 183 7.44 24.32 -2.98
N TYR A 184 8.41 25.19 -3.25
CA TYR A 184 9.82 24.98 -2.94
C TYR A 184 10.08 24.74 -1.45
N ARG A 185 9.27 25.33 -0.56
CA ARG A 185 9.43 25.16 0.89
C ARG A 185 9.07 23.73 1.28
N ARG A 186 7.92 23.24 0.83
CA ARG A 186 7.49 21.86 1.08
C ARG A 186 8.47 20.87 0.47
N LEU A 187 8.92 21.09 -0.75
CA LEU A 187 9.94 20.25 -1.39
C LEU A 187 11.22 20.18 -0.55
N LYS A 188 11.75 21.32 -0.11
CA LYS A 188 12.99 21.35 0.69
C LYS A 188 12.86 20.54 1.98
N LEU A 189 11.75 20.71 2.71
CA LEU A 189 11.47 19.97 3.93
C LEU A 189 11.31 18.47 3.66
N PHE A 190 10.62 18.10 2.58
CA PHE A 190 10.48 16.70 2.16
C PHE A 190 11.83 16.07 1.82
N LEU A 191 12.67 16.75 1.03
CA LEU A 191 13.98 16.23 0.61
C LEU A 191 14.96 16.07 1.77
N GLN A 192 14.96 16.98 2.75
CA GLN A 192 15.75 16.83 3.97
C GLN A 192 15.43 15.51 4.68
N ARG A 193 14.16 15.12 4.70
CA ARG A 193 13.72 13.85 5.29
C ARG A 193 14.05 12.67 4.38
N ALA A 194 13.91 12.82 3.07
CA ALA A 194 14.17 11.75 2.10
C ALA A 194 15.66 11.41 1.93
N GLN A 195 16.59 12.28 2.36
CA GLN A 195 18.03 12.16 2.09
C GLN A 195 18.63 10.78 2.39
N HIS A 196 18.31 10.18 3.54
CA HIS A 196 18.82 8.85 3.95
C HIS A 196 18.25 7.69 3.09
N ILE A 197 17.12 7.93 2.42
CA ILE A 197 16.48 6.98 1.52
C ILE A 197 17.11 7.12 0.13
N ILE A 198 17.22 8.34 -0.38
CA ILE A 198 17.65 8.62 -1.76
C ILE A 198 19.18 8.66 -1.94
N SER A 199 19.97 8.63 -0.85
CA SER A 199 21.41 8.45 -0.94
C SER A 199 21.70 7.06 -1.52
N ILE A 200 22.14 7.06 -2.78
CA ILE A 200 22.61 5.89 -3.55
C ILE A 200 24.12 5.79 -3.37
#